data_AF-A0A512N6K4-F1
#
_entry.id   AF-A0A512N6K4-F1
#
_cell.length_a   1.000
_cell.length_b   1.000
_cell.length_c   1.000
_cell.angle_alpha   90.00
_cell.angle_beta   90.00
_cell.angle_gamma   90.00
#
_symmetry.space_group_name_H-M   'P 1'
#
loop_
_entity.id
_entity.type
_entity.pdbx_description
1 polymer ?
#
loop_
_entity_poly.entity_id
_entity_poly.type
_entity_poly.pdbx_seq_one_letter_code
_entity_poly.pdbx_strand_id
1 'polypeptide(L)'
;MRDYRDAKAMAQTLRQALKERSISLTHSESLELIAKVLGLADWNTLSARIDASPKAAPSVLPTVRKPVLAMRDLVLFPDMTTPIYAGRLKSLAAIEQAMAADNEFFSVTQRRVADDDPGPGDLYTIGVVARPMDVLKMPDGSIKMLVQGLRRARVTRFDTEGACLVAELAAVSRAGAAREEAVTVGRELLQRFAAHANIDLASPPQALAILPHLQDPGRIADMIAQYLSLTIEQRQQLLETTDVVQRMQMILALMAPDRQAA
;
A
#
# COMPACT_ATOMS: atom_id res chain seq x y z
N MET A 1 -21.86 -21.78 1.66
CA MET A 1 -22.99 -21.34 2.49
C MET A 1 -23.56 -20.09 1.79
N ARG A 2 -24.79 -20.11 1.28
CA ARG A 2 -25.33 -19.00 0.46
C ARG A 2 -25.60 -17.79 1.37
N ASP A 3 -25.01 -16.64 1.03
CA ASP A 3 -25.06 -15.42 1.83
C ASP A 3 -26.39 -14.68 1.60
N TYR A 4 -27.04 -14.26 2.68
CA TYR A 4 -28.32 -13.52 2.67
C TYR A 4 -28.17 -12.10 2.13
N ARG A 5 -26.94 -11.60 1.97
CA ARG A 5 -26.62 -10.25 1.50
C ARG A 5 -27.07 -9.94 0.07
N ASP A 6 -27.17 -10.95 -0.80
CA ASP A 6 -27.56 -10.78 -2.19
C ASP A 6 -29.07 -10.96 -2.44
N ALA A 7 -29.88 -11.08 -1.39
CA ALA A 7 -31.30 -11.45 -1.51
C ALA A 7 -32.12 -10.53 -2.44
N LYS A 8 -31.84 -9.21 -2.46
CA LYS A 8 -32.51 -8.28 -3.38
C LYS A 8 -32.13 -8.53 -4.84
N ALA A 9 -30.86 -8.81 -5.11
CA ALA A 9 -30.36 -9.15 -6.44
C ALA A 9 -30.94 -10.50 -6.90
N MET A 10 -31.01 -11.50 -6.00
CA MET A 10 -31.65 -12.78 -6.29
C MET A 10 -33.14 -12.62 -6.65
N ALA A 11 -33.88 -11.76 -5.93
CA ALA A 11 -35.28 -11.49 -6.22
C ALA A 11 -35.47 -10.80 -7.57
N GLN A 12 -34.57 -9.88 -7.93
CA GLN A 12 -34.56 -9.23 -9.24
C GLN A 12 -34.29 -10.23 -10.37
N THR A 13 -33.27 -11.09 -10.22
CA THR A 13 -32.93 -12.13 -11.20
C THR A 13 -34.05 -13.15 -11.35
N LEU A 14 -34.68 -13.60 -10.25
CA LEU A 14 -35.82 -14.50 -10.26
C LEU A 14 -37.00 -13.90 -11.04
N ARG A 15 -37.33 -12.64 -10.77
CA ARG A 15 -38.41 -11.94 -11.48
C ARG A 15 -38.13 -11.82 -12.97
N GLN A 16 -36.89 -11.53 -13.35
CA GLN A 16 -36.49 -11.43 -14.74
C GLN A 16 -36.60 -12.77 -15.46
N ALA A 17 -36.10 -13.85 -14.85
CA ALA A 17 -36.15 -15.20 -15.42
C ALA A 17 -37.60 -15.74 -15.57
N LEU A 18 -38.49 -15.40 -14.63
CA LEU A 18 -39.89 -15.82 -14.70
C LEU A 18 -40.71 -15.01 -15.72
N LYS A 19 -40.34 -13.74 -15.93
CA LYS A 19 -40.95 -12.90 -16.98
C LYS A 19 -40.72 -13.47 -18.38
N GLU A 20 -39.55 -14.06 -18.64
CA GLU A 20 -39.22 -14.74 -19.90
C GLU A 20 -40.10 -15.98 -20.15
N ARG A 21 -40.69 -16.54 -19.09
CA ARG A 21 -41.64 -17.67 -19.15
C ARG A 21 -43.10 -17.24 -18.99
N SER A 22 -43.39 -15.95 -19.25
CA SER A 22 -44.73 -15.35 -19.13
C SER A 22 -45.35 -15.40 -17.73
N ILE A 23 -44.54 -15.56 -16.68
CA ILE A 23 -44.98 -15.50 -15.29
C ILE A 23 -44.60 -14.13 -14.73
N SER A 24 -45.60 -13.29 -14.45
CA SER A 24 -45.38 -11.98 -13.82
C SER A 24 -45.43 -12.11 -12.29
N LEU A 25 -44.32 -11.79 -11.63
CA LEU A 25 -44.29 -11.58 -10.18
C LEU A 25 -44.11 -10.10 -9.86
N THR A 26 -44.80 -9.63 -8.83
CA THR A 26 -44.54 -8.32 -8.24
C THR A 26 -43.18 -8.31 -7.54
N HIS A 27 -42.69 -7.10 -7.22
CA HIS A 27 -41.44 -6.95 -6.47
C HIS A 27 -41.53 -7.63 -5.10
N SER A 28 -42.63 -7.43 -4.39
CA SER A 28 -42.87 -8.01 -3.06
C SER A 28 -42.93 -9.54 -3.09
N GLU A 29 -43.65 -10.14 -4.05
CA GLU A 29 -43.73 -11.60 -4.17
C GLU A 29 -42.36 -12.24 -4.46
N SER A 30 -41.53 -11.57 -5.23
CA SER A 30 -40.17 -12.04 -5.54
C SER A 30 -39.29 -12.04 -4.28
N LEU A 31 -39.43 -11.04 -3.41
CA LEU A 31 -38.72 -10.95 -2.15
C LEU A 31 -39.17 -12.03 -1.14
N GLU A 32 -40.48 -12.28 -1.07
CA GLU A 32 -41.06 -13.35 -0.25
C GLU A 32 -40.56 -14.74 -0.66
N LEU A 33 -40.48 -15.01 -1.96
CA LEU A 33 -39.97 -16.28 -2.47
C LEU A 33 -38.50 -16.50 -2.12
N ILE A 34 -37.67 -15.45 -2.21
CA ILE A 34 -36.26 -15.53 -1.82
C ILE A 34 -36.11 -15.78 -0.32
N ALA A 35 -36.92 -15.14 0.52
CA ALA A 35 -36.91 -15.41 1.96
C ALA A 35 -37.18 -16.89 2.27
N LYS A 36 -38.19 -17.47 1.63
CA LYS A 36 -38.51 -18.90 1.77
C LYS A 36 -37.41 -19.82 1.25
N VAL A 37 -36.79 -19.50 0.11
CA VAL A 37 -35.66 -20.27 -0.46
C VAL A 37 -34.46 -20.26 0.49
N LEU A 38 -34.26 -19.17 1.23
CA LEU A 38 -33.20 -19.04 2.24
C LEU A 38 -33.60 -19.61 3.62
N GLY A 39 -34.78 -20.25 3.72
CA GLY A 39 -35.25 -20.92 4.94
C GLY A 39 -35.84 -19.98 5.99
N LEU A 40 -36.33 -18.80 5.58
CA LEU A 40 -36.95 -17.81 6.46
C LEU A 40 -38.46 -17.69 6.19
N ALA A 41 -39.22 -17.25 7.20
CA ALA A 41 -40.67 -17.21 7.14
C ALA A 41 -41.21 -16.20 6.12
N ASP A 42 -40.59 -15.01 6.07
CA ASP A 42 -41.02 -13.89 5.23
C ASP A 42 -39.86 -12.91 4.95
N TRP A 43 -40.12 -11.96 4.07
CA TRP A 43 -39.15 -10.91 3.74
C TRP A 43 -38.80 -10.04 4.95
N ASN A 44 -39.72 -9.79 5.87
CA ASN A 44 -39.46 -8.97 7.06
C ASN A 44 -38.39 -9.60 7.97
N THR A 45 -38.44 -10.91 8.16
CA THR A 45 -37.47 -11.70 8.94
C THR A 45 -36.10 -11.69 8.26
N LEU A 46 -36.07 -11.80 6.93
CA LEU A 46 -34.83 -11.72 6.14
C LEU A 46 -34.24 -10.30 6.16
N SER A 47 -35.06 -9.26 5.99
CA SER A 47 -34.62 -7.86 6.07
C SER A 47 -34.06 -7.54 7.44
N ALA A 48 -34.74 -7.95 8.51
CA ALA A 48 -34.23 -7.78 9.87
C ALA A 48 -32.87 -8.47 10.08
N ARG A 49 -32.60 -9.61 9.42
CA ARG A 49 -31.27 -10.26 9.45
C ARG A 49 -30.23 -9.58 8.57
N ILE A 50 -30.63 -8.99 7.45
CA ILE A 50 -29.74 -8.16 6.61
C ILE A 50 -29.33 -6.91 7.40
N ASP A 51 -30.27 -6.29 8.11
CA ASP A 51 -30.06 -5.09 8.91
C ASP A 51 -29.35 -5.38 10.25
N ALA A 52 -29.59 -6.55 10.86
CA ALA A 52 -28.93 -7.01 12.09
C ALA A 52 -27.59 -7.72 11.85
N SER A 53 -27.26 -8.06 10.60
CA SER A 53 -25.91 -8.46 10.24
C SER A 53 -25.03 -7.23 10.46
N PRO A 54 -23.98 -7.28 11.29
CA PRO A 54 -23.15 -6.12 11.52
C PRO A 54 -22.60 -5.69 10.17
N LYS A 55 -23.00 -4.50 9.69
CA LYS A 55 -22.32 -3.75 8.63
C LYS A 55 -20.85 -3.88 8.97
N ALA A 56 -20.14 -4.72 8.21
CA ALA A 56 -18.88 -5.33 8.64
C ALA A 56 -18.13 -4.36 9.54
N ALA A 57 -18.18 -4.60 10.86
CA ALA A 57 -17.28 -3.91 11.76
C ALA A 57 -15.92 -4.14 11.13
N PRO A 58 -15.13 -3.08 10.83
CA PRO A 58 -13.86 -3.28 10.17
C PRO A 58 -13.16 -4.34 10.99
N SER A 59 -12.82 -5.47 10.36
CA SER A 59 -12.07 -6.51 11.05
C SER A 59 -10.91 -5.76 11.69
N VAL A 60 -10.84 -5.73 13.02
CA VAL A 60 -9.74 -5.10 13.72
C VAL A 60 -8.56 -6.04 13.50
N LEU A 61 -8.03 -6.01 12.27
CA LEU A 61 -6.65 -6.34 12.01
C LEU A 61 -5.87 -5.47 13.01
N PRO A 62 -4.87 -6.01 13.71
CA PRO A 62 -4.12 -5.25 14.68
C PRO A 62 -3.58 -3.98 14.02
N THR A 63 -4.23 -2.84 14.29
CA THR A 63 -3.87 -1.54 13.77
C THR A 63 -2.69 -1.06 14.59
N VAL A 64 -1.52 -1.04 13.97
CA VAL A 64 -0.30 -0.58 14.63
C VAL A 64 -0.28 0.94 14.54
N ARG A 65 -0.11 1.62 15.68
CA ARG A 65 0.03 3.08 15.72
C ARG A 65 1.50 3.45 15.64
N LYS A 66 1.85 4.38 14.74
CA LYS A 66 3.22 4.88 14.58
C LYS A 66 3.24 6.39 14.44
N PRO A 67 4.23 7.09 15.02
CA PRO A 67 4.47 8.50 14.72
C PRO A 67 4.85 8.64 13.24
N VAL A 68 4.42 9.74 12.62
CA VAL A 68 4.53 9.97 11.18
C VAL A 68 5.68 10.92 10.90
N LEU A 69 6.56 10.50 10.01
CA LEU A 69 7.60 11.34 9.43
C LEU A 69 7.23 11.67 7.98
N ALA A 70 6.73 12.88 7.77
CA ALA A 70 6.38 13.38 6.43
C ALA A 70 7.65 13.71 5.63
N MET A 71 7.86 13.00 4.52
CA MET A 71 8.97 13.19 3.60
C MET A 71 8.57 14.12 2.45
N ARG A 72 9.38 15.12 2.15
CA ARG A 72 9.15 16.02 1.03
C ARG A 72 9.72 15.45 -0.28
N ASP A 73 11.02 15.18 -0.29
CA ASP A 73 11.77 14.89 -1.52
C ASP A 73 12.19 13.41 -1.62
N LEU A 74 11.51 12.53 -0.88
CA LEU A 74 11.86 11.12 -0.82
C LEU A 74 10.63 10.22 -0.65
N VAL A 75 10.62 9.14 -1.41
CA VAL A 75 9.75 7.97 -1.20
C VAL A 75 10.64 6.84 -0.71
N LEU A 76 10.42 6.39 0.52
CA LEU A 76 11.16 5.27 1.09
C LEU A 76 10.60 3.93 0.55
N PHE A 77 11.47 2.97 0.30
CA PHE A 77 11.08 1.60 -0.06
C PHE A 77 11.45 0.60 1.05
N PRO A 78 10.83 -0.58 1.12
CA PRO A 78 11.31 -1.66 1.97
C PRO A 78 12.78 -2.02 1.69
N ASP A 79 13.51 -2.39 2.73
CA ASP A 79 14.95 -2.72 2.73
C ASP A 79 15.88 -1.56 2.28
N MET A 80 15.34 -0.37 1.96
CA MET A 80 16.11 0.83 1.63
C MET A 80 16.79 1.39 2.88
N THR A 81 18.08 1.67 2.78
CA THR A 81 18.84 2.39 3.82
C THR A 81 19.33 3.72 3.25
N THR A 82 18.91 4.84 3.85
CA THR A 82 19.24 6.18 3.34
C THR A 82 19.42 7.19 4.48
N PRO A 83 20.37 8.14 4.37
CA PRO A 83 20.44 9.25 5.30
C PRO A 83 19.25 10.19 5.09
N ILE A 84 18.74 10.75 6.19
CA ILE A 84 17.73 11.81 6.18
C ILE A 84 18.10 12.90 7.18
N TYR A 85 17.56 14.08 6.96
CA TYR A 85 17.75 15.24 7.81
C TYR A 85 16.39 15.77 8.27
N ALA A 86 16.23 15.96 9.57
CA ALA A 86 15.01 16.43 10.20
C ALA A 86 15.31 17.68 11.05
N GLY A 87 14.73 18.82 10.67
CA GLY A 87 14.82 20.07 11.43
C GLY A 87 13.46 20.63 11.87
N ARG A 88 12.35 20.07 11.39
CA ARG A 88 11.01 20.55 11.73
C ARG A 88 10.58 20.01 13.09
N LEU A 89 9.92 20.85 13.89
CA LEU A 89 9.47 20.50 15.23
C LEU A 89 8.66 19.19 15.27
N LYS A 90 7.68 19.02 14.36
CA LYS A 90 6.89 17.79 14.30
C LYS A 90 7.69 16.55 13.89
N SER A 91 8.69 16.72 13.01
CA SER A 91 9.59 15.63 12.61
C SER A 91 10.49 15.21 13.76
N LEU A 92 11.05 16.18 14.50
CA LEU A 92 11.85 15.91 15.70
C LEU A 92 11.02 15.18 16.76
N ALA A 93 9.81 15.66 17.04
CA ALA A 93 8.88 15.03 17.97
C ALA A 93 8.51 13.60 17.54
N ALA A 94 8.26 13.35 16.25
CA ALA A 94 7.99 12.02 15.73
C ALA A 94 9.16 11.04 15.93
N ILE A 95 10.40 11.51 15.73
CA ILE A 95 11.61 10.72 15.93
C ILE A 95 11.79 10.39 17.41
N GLU A 96 11.64 11.37 18.31
CA GLU A 96 11.76 11.16 19.75
C GLU A 96 10.68 10.20 20.26
N GLN A 97 9.44 10.35 19.80
CA GLN A 97 8.35 9.43 20.13
C GLN A 97 8.60 8.01 19.60
N ALA A 98 9.17 7.87 18.40
CA ALA A 98 9.53 6.57 17.83
C ALA A 98 10.62 5.87 18.65
N MET A 99 11.68 6.60 19.01
CA MET A 99 12.79 6.09 19.81
C MET A 99 12.37 5.71 21.23
N ALA A 100 11.38 6.38 21.80
CA ALA A 100 10.83 6.07 23.13
C ALA A 100 9.85 4.87 23.13
N ALA A 101 9.37 4.45 21.96
CA ALA A 101 8.44 3.34 21.80
C ALA A 101 9.18 2.06 21.35
N ASP A 102 8.85 1.52 20.16
CA ASP A 102 9.42 0.30 19.61
C ASP A 102 10.46 0.57 18.50
N ASN A 103 11.04 1.77 18.50
CA ASN A 103 12.06 2.22 17.56
C ASN A 103 11.64 2.08 16.09
N GLU A 104 10.38 2.41 15.80
CA GLU A 104 9.82 2.45 14.46
C GLU A 104 8.96 3.70 14.28
N PHE A 105 9.00 4.30 13.09
CA PHE A 105 8.12 5.37 12.66
C PHE A 105 7.51 5.04 11.30
N PHE A 106 6.47 5.77 10.91
CA PHE A 106 5.88 5.65 9.59
C PHE A 106 6.36 6.78 8.68
N SER A 107 7.12 6.44 7.64
CA SER A 107 7.53 7.37 6.60
C SER A 107 6.44 7.45 5.54
N VAL A 108 6.00 8.66 5.23
CA VAL A 108 5.02 8.91 4.17
C VAL A 108 5.36 10.18 3.42
N THR A 109 5.21 10.16 2.09
CA THR A 109 5.58 11.29 1.25
C THR A 109 4.45 12.33 1.17
N GLN A 110 4.83 13.60 1.02
CA GLN A 110 3.89 14.69 0.77
C GLN A 110 3.44 14.67 -0.70
N ARG A 111 2.16 14.99 -0.95
CA ARG A 111 1.58 15.17 -2.29
C ARG A 111 1.90 16.55 -2.87
N ARG A 112 2.08 17.55 -2.01
CA ARG A 112 2.42 18.93 -2.37
C ARG A 112 3.68 19.34 -1.63
N VAL A 113 4.68 19.80 -2.38
CA VAL A 113 6.03 20.09 -1.88
C VAL A 113 6.08 21.35 -0.97
N ALA A 114 5.08 22.23 -1.06
CA ALA A 114 5.17 23.60 -0.54
C ALA A 114 4.97 23.75 0.98
N ASP A 115 4.36 22.78 1.68
CA ASP A 115 4.01 22.94 3.09
C ASP A 115 5.04 22.34 4.05
N ASP A 116 5.53 23.18 4.97
CA ASP A 116 6.40 22.74 6.05
C ASP A 116 5.64 22.02 7.17
N ASP A 117 4.34 22.23 7.28
CA ASP A 117 3.48 21.55 8.26
C ASP A 117 2.30 20.83 7.57
N PRO A 118 2.56 19.71 6.86
CA PRO A 118 1.52 19.03 6.08
C PRO A 118 0.44 18.44 6.98
N GLY A 119 -0.82 18.65 6.61
CA GLY A 119 -1.96 17.97 7.20
C GLY A 119 -2.17 16.58 6.60
N PRO A 120 -3.09 15.77 7.18
CA PRO A 120 -3.45 14.45 6.63
C PRO A 120 -3.83 14.45 5.14
N GLY A 121 -4.47 15.52 4.65
CA GLY A 121 -4.87 15.65 3.23
C GLY A 121 -3.72 15.89 2.26
N ASP A 122 -2.57 16.32 2.77
CA ASP A 122 -1.37 16.64 2.00
C ASP A 122 -0.41 15.46 1.90
N LEU A 123 -0.72 14.33 2.53
CA LEU A 123 0.11 13.13 2.56
C LEU A 123 -0.49 12.02 1.70
N TYR A 124 0.36 11.17 1.15
CA TYR A 124 -0.09 9.90 0.58
C TYR A 124 -0.64 8.97 1.68
N THR A 125 -1.35 7.92 1.27
CA THR A 125 -1.94 6.95 2.23
C THR A 125 -1.13 5.68 2.36
N ILE A 126 -0.23 5.38 1.42
CA ILE A 126 0.70 4.26 1.50
C ILE A 126 2.10 4.83 1.70
N GLY A 127 2.78 4.27 2.69
CA GLY A 127 4.13 4.62 3.09
C GLY A 127 4.89 3.39 3.58
N VAL A 128 5.99 3.62 4.27
CA VAL A 128 6.86 2.56 4.78
C VAL A 128 7.07 2.74 6.27
N VAL A 129 6.82 1.68 7.05
CA VAL A 129 7.30 1.60 8.42
C VAL A 129 8.81 1.44 8.36
N ALA A 130 9.52 2.31 9.07
CA ALA A 130 10.96 2.42 9.04
C ALA A 130 11.53 2.50 10.45
N ARG A 131 12.83 2.24 10.58
CA ARG A 131 13.57 2.30 11.85
C ARG A 131 14.75 3.26 11.74
N PRO A 132 14.98 4.12 12.74
CA PRO A 132 16.22 4.90 12.81
C PRO A 132 17.38 3.99 13.23
N MET A 133 18.54 4.17 12.61
CA MET A 133 19.76 3.40 12.88
C MET A 133 20.79 4.27 13.60
N ASP A 134 21.42 5.20 12.87
CA ASP A 134 22.44 6.09 13.40
C ASP A 134 21.86 7.49 13.55
N VAL A 135 21.61 7.95 14.77
CA VAL A 135 21.00 9.26 15.05
C VAL A 135 22.06 10.22 15.57
N LEU A 136 22.29 11.32 14.85
CA LEU A 136 23.21 12.38 15.23
C LEU A 136 22.44 13.69 15.42
N LYS A 137 22.43 14.21 16.67
CA LYS A 137 21.93 15.54 16.97
C LYS A 137 22.99 16.58 16.58
N MET A 138 22.61 17.53 15.75
CA MET A 138 23.45 18.62 15.31
C MET A 138 23.43 19.77 16.33
N PRO A 139 24.44 20.67 16.36
CA PRO A 139 24.49 21.80 17.30
C PRO A 139 23.33 22.79 17.17
N ASP A 140 22.68 22.84 16.00
CA ASP A 140 21.51 23.67 15.70
C ASP A 140 20.18 23.02 16.18
N GLY A 141 20.24 21.85 16.80
CA GLY A 141 19.08 21.09 17.28
C GLY A 141 18.43 20.18 16.23
N SER A 142 18.88 20.22 14.97
CA SER A 142 18.43 19.29 13.94
C SER A 142 18.98 17.88 14.15
N ILE A 143 18.35 16.89 13.51
CA ILE A 143 18.78 15.50 13.53
C ILE A 143 19.19 15.08 12.12
N LYS A 144 20.42 14.57 12.00
CA LYS A 144 20.84 13.76 10.85
C LYS A 144 20.76 12.30 11.25
N MET A 145 20.05 11.48 10.48
CA MET A 145 19.99 10.05 10.79
C MET A 145 19.98 9.13 9.59
N LEU A 146 20.54 7.93 9.76
CA LEU A 146 20.35 6.82 8.83
C LEU A 146 19.05 6.09 9.16
N VAL A 147 18.23 5.81 8.15
CA VAL A 147 16.96 5.08 8.34
C VAL A 147 16.90 3.85 7.46
N GLN A 148 16.27 2.80 7.96
CA GLN A 148 16.00 1.57 7.22
C GLN A 148 14.50 1.40 7.03
N GLY A 149 14.05 1.30 5.78
CA GLY A 149 12.67 0.92 5.45
C GLY A 149 12.45 -0.57 5.72
N LEU A 150 11.34 -0.91 6.37
CA LEU A 150 11.05 -2.29 6.78
C LEU A 150 9.93 -2.90 5.94
N ARG A 151 8.76 -2.26 5.94
CA ARG A 151 7.55 -2.81 5.32
C ARG A 151 6.58 -1.72 4.90
N ARG A 152 5.85 -1.97 3.81
CA ARG A 152 4.74 -1.12 3.39
C ARG A 152 3.61 -1.18 4.40
N ALA A 153 2.98 -0.04 4.63
CA ALA A 153 1.74 0.05 5.39
C ALA A 153 0.81 1.08 4.76
N ARG A 154 -0.49 0.88 4.96
CA ARG A 154 -1.53 1.82 4.55
C ARG A 154 -2.10 2.49 5.78
N VAL A 155 -2.23 3.82 5.73
CA VAL A 155 -2.90 4.59 6.76
C VAL A 155 -4.40 4.30 6.70
N THR A 156 -4.97 3.91 7.84
CA THR A 156 -6.43 3.80 8.03
C THR A 156 -6.99 5.06 8.65
N ARG A 157 -6.22 5.72 9.51
CA ARG A 157 -6.59 6.94 10.20
C ARG A 157 -5.35 7.73 10.63
N PHE A 158 -5.42 9.05 10.52
CA PHE A 158 -4.47 9.95 11.17
C PHE A 158 -5.06 10.47 12.47
N ASP A 159 -4.20 10.57 13.47
CA ASP A 159 -4.41 11.27 14.72
C ASP A 159 -3.53 12.52 14.70
N THR A 160 -4.18 13.67 14.79
CA THR A 160 -3.56 14.98 14.69
C THR A 160 -3.35 15.63 16.06
N GLU A 161 -3.70 14.93 17.15
CA GLU A 161 -3.54 15.44 18.50
C GLU A 161 -2.08 15.26 18.99
N GLY A 162 -1.53 16.30 19.59
CA GLY A 162 -0.19 16.27 20.19
C GLY A 162 0.90 16.92 19.36
N ALA A 163 2.16 16.55 19.64
CA ALA A 163 3.35 17.21 19.11
C ALA A 163 3.75 16.76 17.69
N CYS A 164 3.24 15.63 17.22
CA CYS A 164 3.43 15.12 15.86
C CYS A 164 2.20 14.35 15.38
N LEU A 165 2.12 14.10 14.08
CA LEU A 165 1.08 13.23 13.52
C LEU A 165 1.34 11.77 13.93
N VAL A 166 0.28 11.03 14.27
CA VAL A 166 0.32 9.59 14.49
C VAL A 166 -0.62 8.91 13.51
N ALA A 167 -0.20 7.81 12.89
CA ALA A 167 -1.04 7.05 11.96
C ALA A 167 -1.38 5.69 12.54
N GLU A 168 -2.65 5.30 12.40
CA GLU A 168 -3.09 3.91 12.49
C GLU A 168 -2.81 3.22 11.15
N LEU A 169 -2.15 2.07 11.21
CA LEU A 169 -1.63 1.39 10.03
C LEU A 169 -2.24 0.00 9.86
N ALA A 170 -2.65 -0.28 8.63
CA ALA A 170 -2.95 -1.62 8.15
C ALA A 170 -1.77 -2.18 7.34
N ALA A 171 -1.48 -3.46 7.53
CA ALA A 171 -0.49 -4.16 6.72
C ALA A 171 -0.96 -4.19 5.25
N VAL A 172 -0.03 -3.93 4.33
CA VAL A 172 -0.29 -4.07 2.89
C VAL A 172 0.03 -5.51 2.50
N SER A 173 -1.00 -6.31 2.22
CA SER A 173 -0.81 -7.67 1.72
C SER A 173 -0.16 -7.63 0.35
N ARG A 174 0.89 -8.43 0.14
CA ARG A 174 1.40 -8.69 -1.19
C ARG A 174 0.32 -9.44 -1.96
N ALA A 175 -0.16 -8.89 -3.08
CA ALA A 175 -1.03 -9.65 -3.95
C ALA A 175 -0.25 -10.88 -4.42
N GLY A 176 -0.85 -12.06 -4.29
CA GLY A 176 -0.23 -13.32 -4.66
C GLY A 176 -0.07 -13.39 -6.17
N ALA A 177 1.04 -12.90 -6.69
CA ALA A 177 1.40 -13.16 -8.07
C ALA A 177 1.52 -14.68 -8.29
N ALA A 178 1.15 -15.16 -9.47
CA ALA A 178 1.54 -16.50 -9.90
C ALA A 178 3.07 -16.57 -9.82
N ARG A 179 3.59 -17.37 -8.88
CA ARG A 179 5.01 -17.37 -8.49
C ARG A 179 5.95 -17.52 -9.68
N GLU A 180 5.53 -18.27 -10.71
CA GLU A 180 6.31 -18.52 -11.93
C GLU A 180 6.41 -17.29 -12.84
N GLU A 181 5.32 -16.54 -13.03
CA GLU A 181 5.31 -15.33 -13.85
C GLU A 181 6.21 -14.26 -13.22
N ALA A 182 6.07 -14.05 -11.91
CA ALA A 182 6.88 -13.08 -11.18
C ALA A 182 8.38 -13.40 -11.25
N VAL A 183 8.77 -14.67 -11.20
CA VAL A 183 10.18 -15.09 -11.35
C VAL A 183 10.70 -14.84 -12.77
N THR A 184 9.85 -15.02 -13.78
CA THR A 184 10.22 -14.81 -15.19
C THR A 184 10.43 -13.32 -15.48
N VAL A 185 9.46 -12.50 -15.11
CA VAL A 185 9.55 -11.03 -15.23
C VAL A 185 10.68 -10.47 -14.38
N GLY A 186 10.94 -11.03 -13.19
CA GLY A 186 12.06 -10.62 -12.34
C GLY A 186 13.43 -10.85 -12.97
N ARG A 187 13.62 -11.95 -13.70
CA ARG A 187 14.87 -12.22 -14.45
C ARG A 187 15.06 -11.21 -15.58
N GLU A 188 14.00 -10.94 -16.35
CA GLU A 188 14.04 -9.91 -17.39
C GLU A 188 14.36 -8.54 -16.81
N LEU A 189 13.72 -8.17 -15.70
CA LEU A 189 13.93 -6.90 -15.02
C LEU A 189 15.39 -6.71 -14.59
N LEU A 190 16.01 -7.73 -14.00
CA LEU A 190 17.43 -7.69 -13.63
C LEU A 190 18.33 -7.48 -14.85
N GLN A 191 18.09 -8.21 -15.94
CA GLN A 191 18.88 -8.08 -17.17
C GLN A 191 18.75 -6.69 -17.78
N ARG A 192 17.53 -6.15 -17.86
CA ARG A 192 17.31 -4.79 -18.38
C ARG A 192 17.90 -3.72 -17.49
N PHE A 193 17.80 -3.85 -16.17
CA PHE A 193 18.41 -2.92 -15.23
C PHE A 193 19.94 -2.92 -15.37
N ALA A 194 20.56 -4.09 -15.44
CA ALA A 194 22.00 -4.22 -15.64
C ALA A 194 22.47 -3.55 -16.94
N ALA A 195 21.75 -3.76 -18.04
CA ALA A 195 22.03 -3.08 -19.30
C ALA A 195 21.83 -1.56 -19.21
N HIS A 196 20.73 -1.11 -18.61
CA HIS A 196 20.39 0.31 -18.46
C HIS A 196 21.43 1.07 -17.61
N ALA A 197 21.87 0.46 -16.51
CA ALA A 197 22.83 1.06 -15.59
C ALA A 197 24.30 0.75 -15.94
N ASN A 198 24.55 0.02 -17.03
CA ASN A 198 25.87 -0.47 -17.44
C ASN A 198 26.62 -1.21 -16.32
N ILE A 199 25.93 -2.16 -15.67
CA ILE A 199 26.42 -2.96 -14.55
C ILE A 199 26.66 -4.39 -15.01
N ASP A 200 27.85 -4.93 -14.71
CA ASP A 200 28.09 -6.37 -14.78
C ASP A 200 27.52 -7.06 -13.53
N LEU A 201 26.47 -7.87 -13.71
CA LEU A 201 25.87 -8.62 -12.60
C LEU A 201 26.76 -9.73 -12.05
N ALA A 202 27.83 -10.13 -12.74
CA ALA A 202 28.84 -11.04 -12.19
C ALA A 202 29.81 -10.33 -11.23
N SER A 203 29.95 -9.01 -11.36
CA SER A 203 30.78 -8.16 -10.49
C SER A 203 30.07 -6.82 -10.18
N PRO A 204 28.91 -6.85 -9.51
CA PRO A 204 28.13 -5.65 -9.23
C PRO A 204 28.82 -4.75 -8.20
N PRO A 205 28.53 -3.43 -8.20
CA PRO A 205 28.92 -2.54 -7.10
C PRO A 205 28.47 -3.11 -5.75
N GLN A 206 29.21 -2.82 -4.67
CA GLN A 206 28.92 -3.38 -3.33
C GLN A 206 27.46 -3.16 -2.90
N ALA A 207 26.88 -1.99 -3.20
CA ALA A 207 25.49 -1.67 -2.89
C ALA A 207 24.47 -2.58 -3.61
N LEU A 208 24.87 -3.21 -4.71
CA LEU A 208 24.05 -4.07 -5.58
C LEU A 208 24.44 -5.54 -5.51
N ALA A 209 25.44 -5.91 -4.70
CA ALA A 209 25.96 -7.26 -4.62
C ALA A 209 24.92 -8.33 -4.23
N ILE A 210 23.87 -7.93 -3.53
CA ILE A 210 22.79 -8.84 -3.14
C ILE A 210 21.77 -9.10 -4.28
N LEU A 211 21.65 -8.21 -5.28
CA LEU A 211 20.64 -8.31 -6.33
C LEU A 211 20.62 -9.67 -7.05
N PRO A 212 21.77 -10.24 -7.50
CA PRO A 212 21.78 -11.53 -8.20
C PRO A 212 21.35 -12.72 -7.32
N HIS A 213 21.35 -12.55 -6.00
CA HIS A 213 21.05 -13.61 -5.03
C HIS A 213 19.63 -13.51 -4.46
N LEU A 214 18.91 -12.42 -4.73
CA LEU A 214 17.53 -12.26 -4.29
C LEU A 214 16.60 -13.23 -5.03
N GLN A 215 15.82 -14.00 -4.26
CA GLN A 215 14.81 -14.93 -4.80
C GLN A 215 13.39 -14.33 -4.77
N ASP A 216 13.22 -13.20 -4.11
CA ASP A 216 11.93 -12.53 -3.95
C ASP A 216 11.76 -11.46 -5.04
N PRO A 217 10.86 -11.64 -6.02
CA PRO A 217 10.68 -10.68 -7.11
C PRO A 217 10.22 -9.30 -6.63
N GLY A 218 9.49 -9.26 -5.51
CA GLY A 218 9.04 -8.02 -4.90
C GLY A 218 10.21 -7.20 -4.34
N ARG A 219 11.16 -7.86 -3.68
CA ARG A 219 12.40 -7.23 -3.21
C ARG A 219 13.29 -6.79 -4.35
N ILE A 220 13.39 -7.58 -5.43
CA ILE A 220 14.12 -7.18 -6.64
C ILE A 220 13.54 -5.87 -7.20
N ALA A 221 12.21 -5.81 -7.37
CA ALA A 221 11.52 -4.61 -7.84
C ALA A 221 11.78 -3.40 -6.93
N ASP A 222 11.64 -3.59 -5.61
CA ASP A 222 11.82 -2.51 -4.64
C ASP A 222 13.27 -2.01 -4.59
N MET A 223 14.24 -2.91 -4.74
CA MET A 223 15.65 -2.56 -4.75
C MET A 223 16.02 -1.83 -6.04
N ILE A 224 15.62 -2.32 -7.21
CA ILE A 224 15.89 -1.65 -8.49
C ILE A 224 15.26 -0.25 -8.54
N ALA A 225 14.04 -0.09 -8.05
CA ALA A 225 13.35 1.20 -8.02
C ALA A 225 14.14 2.30 -7.27
N GLN A 226 14.97 1.93 -6.29
CA GLN A 226 15.80 2.87 -5.53
C GLN A 226 16.93 3.48 -6.37
N TYR A 227 17.46 2.74 -7.35
CA TYR A 227 18.60 3.14 -8.19
C TYR A 227 18.18 3.83 -9.48
N LEU A 228 16.88 3.87 -9.78
CA LEU A 228 16.36 4.57 -10.95
C LEU A 228 16.13 6.06 -10.66
N SER A 229 16.44 6.88 -11.66
CA SER A 229 16.15 8.31 -11.68
C SER A 229 14.66 8.53 -11.98
N LEU A 230 13.84 8.41 -10.94
CA LEU A 230 12.38 8.52 -11.01
C LEU A 230 11.88 9.76 -10.27
N THR A 231 10.84 10.37 -10.81
CA THR A 231 10.05 11.41 -10.12
C THR A 231 9.41 10.87 -8.84
N ILE A 232 9.03 11.76 -7.92
CA ILE A 232 8.35 11.37 -6.68
C ILE A 232 7.03 10.66 -6.99
N GLU A 233 6.29 11.13 -7.98
CA GLU A 233 5.04 10.55 -8.44
C GLU A 233 5.23 9.12 -8.95
N GLN A 234 6.26 8.88 -9.78
CA GLN A 234 6.58 7.54 -10.27
C GLN A 234 7.00 6.61 -9.12
N ARG A 235 7.86 7.08 -8.21
CA ARG A 235 8.28 6.30 -7.03
C ARG A 235 7.08 5.95 -6.14
N GLN A 236 6.19 6.91 -5.91
CA GLN A 236 4.99 6.69 -5.13
C GLN A 236 4.06 5.70 -5.81
N GLN A 237 3.85 5.81 -7.12
CA GLN A 237 3.05 4.86 -7.88
C GLN A 237 3.60 3.43 -7.78
N LEU A 238 4.93 3.27 -7.85
CA LEU A 238 5.59 1.98 -7.62
C LEU A 238 5.40 1.49 -6.18
N LEU A 239 5.49 2.37 -5.18
CA LEU A 239 5.25 1.99 -3.78
C LEU A 239 3.81 1.50 -3.56
N GLU A 240 2.84 2.16 -4.20
CA GLU A 240 1.41 1.86 -4.10
C GLU A 240 0.98 0.62 -4.88
N THR A 241 1.74 0.22 -5.89
CA THR A 241 1.44 -0.96 -6.72
C THR A 241 1.78 -2.23 -5.94
N THR A 242 0.77 -2.87 -5.35
CA THR A 242 0.94 -4.07 -4.51
C THR A 242 1.17 -5.35 -5.30
N ASP A 243 0.67 -5.41 -6.54
CA ASP A 243 0.93 -6.51 -7.45
C ASP A 243 2.38 -6.47 -7.93
N VAL A 244 3.10 -7.55 -7.68
CA VAL A 244 4.54 -7.62 -7.92
C VAL A 244 4.84 -7.64 -9.42
N VAL A 245 4.04 -8.38 -10.22
CA VAL A 245 4.23 -8.48 -11.67
C VAL A 245 3.96 -7.13 -12.32
N GLN A 246 2.84 -6.50 -11.97
CA GLN A 246 2.49 -5.17 -12.45
C GLN A 246 3.58 -4.15 -12.08
N ARG A 247 4.08 -4.19 -10.84
CA ARG A 247 5.15 -3.29 -10.41
C ARG A 247 6.43 -3.49 -11.23
N MET A 248 6.85 -4.73 -11.48
CA MET A 248 8.01 -5.00 -12.32
C MET A 248 7.82 -4.55 -13.77
N GLN A 249 6.63 -4.75 -14.35
CA GLN A 249 6.30 -4.26 -15.69
C GLN A 249 6.34 -2.74 -15.77
N MET A 250 5.87 -2.04 -14.74
CA MET A 250 6.00 -0.59 -14.66
C MET A 250 7.46 -0.15 -14.63
N ILE A 251 8.31 -0.82 -13.82
CA ILE A 251 9.75 -0.52 -13.78
C ILE A 251 10.40 -0.76 -15.15
N LEU A 252 10.08 -1.86 -15.82
CA LEU A 252 10.56 -2.16 -17.17
C LEU A 252 10.16 -1.07 -18.18
N ALA A 253 8.93 -0.55 -18.08
CA ALA A 253 8.45 0.53 -18.94
C ALA A 253 9.18 1.85 -18.66
N LEU A 254 9.50 2.14 -17.40
CA LEU A 254 10.24 3.34 -16.99
C LEU A 254 11.73 3.31 -17.41
N MET A 255 12.30 2.12 -17.61
CA MET A 255 13.66 1.96 -18.12
C MET A 255 13.73 1.90 -19.66
N ALA A 256 12.59 1.85 -20.35
CA ALA A 256 12.58 1.87 -21.80
C ALA A 256 13.13 3.22 -22.29
N PRO A 257 13.98 3.23 -23.34
CA PRO A 257 14.47 4.48 -23.91
C PRO A 257 13.29 5.34 -24.34
N ASP A 258 13.33 6.63 -24.02
CA ASP A 258 12.28 7.59 -24.38
C ASP A 258 11.94 7.44 -25.87
N ARG A 259 10.72 6.98 -26.16
CA ARG A 259 10.12 7.14 -27.50
C ARG A 259 9.65 8.59 -27.65
N GLN A 260 10.56 9.55 -27.53
CA GLN A 260 10.26 10.96 -27.77
C GLN A 260 11.54 11.72 -28.13
N ALA A 261 12.06 11.39 -29.31
CA ALA A 261 12.85 12.29 -30.15
C ALA A 261 12.80 11.75 -31.59
N ALA A 262 11.69 12.02 -32.27
CA ALA A 262 11.56 11.93 -33.73
C ALA A 262 10.99 13.25 -34.23
#